data_AF-K9QIZ1-F1
#
_entry.id   AF-K9QIZ1-F1
#
_cell.length_a   1.000
_cell.length_b   1.000
_cell.length_c   1.000
_cell.angle_alpha   90.00
_cell.angle_beta   90.00
_cell.angle_gamma   90.00
#
_symmetry.space_group_name_H-M   'P 1'
#
loop_
_entity.id
_entity.type
_entity.pdbx_description
1 polymer ?
#
loop_
_entity_poly.entity_id
_entity_poly.type
_entity_poly.pdbx_seq_one_letter_code
_entity_poly.pdbx_strand_id
1 'polypeptide(L)'
;MQILKTENKKSNILPLFAVVTFGLNVFSLLLLMFHGSMLQALKQQLTPQSLVQLIDGQAITVDPKPSIERYPETIRRFVGETISLMLTWSEQQPPQTAWDISSQMISNNIKQKLLLELTNLKSGSQFQTINKGSEYVLVIDSISQPTKITDGAWKLDMYAHQLSFTNYDKLGQSNPFNKQILVRVVDEAGTSLPDKPLSWHLAAYRLGEARLEIYNICDIKDKNCS
;
A
#
# COMPACT_ATOMS: atom_id res chain seq x y z
N MET A 1 82.92 25.52 56.43
CA MET A 1 81.95 24.46 56.79
C MET A 1 80.56 25.00 56.47
N GLN A 2 80.05 24.76 55.26
CA GLN A 2 78.70 25.19 54.85
C GLN A 2 77.75 24.01 55.05
N ILE A 3 76.77 24.19 55.93
CA ILE A 3 75.72 23.22 56.19
C ILE A 3 74.67 23.36 55.08
N LEU A 4 74.51 22.31 54.27
CA LEU A 4 73.42 22.19 53.30
C LEU A 4 72.08 22.10 54.04
N LYS A 5 71.23 23.12 53.85
CA LYS A 5 69.87 23.16 54.35
C LYS A 5 68.95 22.47 53.35
N THR A 6 68.48 21.28 53.68
CA THR A 6 67.49 20.54 52.88
C THR A 6 66.12 21.20 53.02
N GLU A 7 65.59 21.79 51.95
CA GLU A 7 64.21 22.28 51.92
C GLU A 7 63.22 21.10 51.85
N ASN A 8 62.23 21.13 52.72
CA ASN A 8 61.17 20.14 52.81
C ASN A 8 60.11 20.43 51.74
N LYS A 9 60.14 19.70 50.63
CA LYS A 9 59.24 19.90 49.47
C LYS A 9 57.80 19.50 49.83
N LYS A 10 56.93 20.47 50.11
CA LYS A 10 55.48 20.22 50.29
C LYS A 10 54.90 19.70 48.97
N SER A 11 54.42 18.46 48.93
CA SER A 11 53.80 17.86 47.76
C SER A 11 52.42 18.45 47.49
N ASN A 12 52.22 19.10 46.33
CA ASN A 12 50.92 19.61 45.90
C ASN A 12 50.04 18.46 45.40
N ILE A 13 48.89 18.25 46.03
CA ILE A 13 47.97 17.13 45.73
C ILE A 13 46.95 17.45 44.62
N LEU A 14 46.80 18.73 44.23
CA LEU A 14 45.83 19.17 43.22
C LEU A 14 46.01 18.49 41.85
N PRO A 15 47.25 18.33 41.31
CA PRO A 15 47.45 17.62 40.04
C PRO A 15 47.06 16.15 40.12
N LEU A 16 47.23 15.50 41.27
CA LEU A 16 46.83 14.11 41.48
C LEU A 16 45.30 13.97 41.38
N PHE A 17 44.55 14.88 42.02
CA PHE A 17 43.09 14.92 41.93
C PHE A 17 42.61 15.18 40.49
N ALA A 18 43.26 16.07 39.76
CA ALA A 18 42.93 16.35 38.37
C ALA A 18 43.10 15.12 37.47
N VAL A 19 44.22 14.40 37.60
CA VAL A 19 44.50 13.18 36.82
C VAL A 19 43.50 12.06 37.16
N VAL A 20 43.19 11.86 38.46
CA VAL A 20 42.20 10.87 38.89
C VAL A 20 40.81 11.18 38.35
N THR A 21 40.40 12.45 38.41
CA THR A 21 39.08 12.89 37.92
C THR A 21 38.99 12.76 36.40
N PHE A 22 40.04 13.13 35.68
CA PHE A 22 40.12 12.94 34.22
C PHE A 22 40.04 11.47 33.84
N GLY A 23 40.80 10.60 34.52
CA GLY A 23 40.75 9.14 34.30
C GLY A 23 39.36 8.56 34.55
N LEU A 24 38.69 8.98 35.63
CA LEU A 24 37.32 8.55 35.93
C LEU A 24 36.32 8.98 34.84
N ASN A 25 36.47 10.18 34.29
CA ASN A 25 35.60 10.66 33.20
C ASN A 25 35.85 9.90 31.89
N VAL A 26 37.11 9.62 31.54
CA VAL A 26 37.45 8.80 30.36
C VAL A 26 36.87 7.39 30.52
N PHE A 27 37.01 6.80 31.71
CA PHE A 27 36.44 5.48 32.01
C PHE A 27 34.90 5.49 31.93
N SER A 28 34.25 6.53 32.46
CA SER A 28 32.80 6.71 32.35
C SER A 28 32.34 6.83 30.89
N LEU A 29 33.07 7.59 30.07
CA LEU A 29 32.79 7.71 28.64
C LEU A 29 32.90 6.35 27.91
N LEU A 30 33.93 5.56 28.22
CA LEU A 30 34.10 4.22 27.64
C LEU A 30 32.97 3.28 28.05
N LEU A 31 32.52 3.33 29.30
CA LEU A 31 31.36 2.59 29.77
C LEU A 31 30.08 2.99 29.01
N LEU A 32 29.85 4.29 28.81
CA LEU A 32 28.69 4.78 28.05
C LEU A 32 28.73 4.31 26.59
N MET A 33 29.91 4.35 25.94
CA MET A 33 30.08 3.82 24.58
C MET A 33 29.83 2.32 24.51
N PHE A 34 30.31 1.55 25.49
CA PHE A 34 30.07 0.11 25.58
C PHE A 34 28.58 -0.22 25.74
N HIS A 35 27.89 0.47 26.65
CA HIS A 35 26.43 0.31 26.82
C HIS A 35 25.66 0.72 25.57
N GLY A 36 26.06 1.80 24.90
CA GLY A 36 25.46 2.22 23.63
C GLY A 36 25.61 1.18 22.53
N SER A 37 26.79 0.57 22.40
CA SER A 37 27.04 -0.53 21.46
C SER A 37 26.18 -1.77 21.76
N MET A 38 26.06 -2.15 23.04
CA MET A 38 25.24 -3.28 23.45
C MET A 38 23.75 -3.05 23.17
N LEU A 39 23.24 -1.84 23.45
CA LEU A 39 21.86 -1.44 23.13
C LEU A 39 21.61 -1.46 21.62
N GLN A 40 22.58 -1.05 20.81
CA GLN A 40 22.45 -1.08 19.35
C GLN A 40 22.44 -2.51 18.80
N ALA A 41 23.26 -3.41 19.35
CA ALA A 41 23.21 -4.83 19.02
C ALA A 41 21.86 -5.47 19.38
N LEU A 42 21.33 -5.17 20.58
CA LEU A 42 20.00 -5.60 21.01
C LEU A 42 18.90 -5.06 20.10
N LYS A 43 18.95 -3.78 19.72
CA LYS A 43 17.97 -3.18 18.81
C LYS A 43 17.94 -3.89 17.45
N GLN A 44 19.09 -4.32 16.93
CA GLN A 44 19.16 -5.06 15.66
C GLN A 44 18.66 -6.50 15.81
N GLN A 45 18.89 -7.13 16.95
CA GLN A 45 18.48 -8.51 17.19
C GLN A 45 16.99 -8.66 17.58
N LEU A 46 16.41 -7.61 18.19
CA LEU A 46 15.05 -7.60 18.73
C LEU A 46 14.03 -6.93 17.81
N THR A 47 14.34 -6.59 16.55
CA THR A 47 13.27 -6.21 15.61
C THR A 47 12.34 -7.40 15.47
N PRO A 48 11.16 -7.38 16.11
CA PRO A 48 10.37 -8.59 16.27
C PRO A 48 9.74 -8.88 14.91
N GLN A 49 10.11 -10.02 14.33
CA GLN A 49 9.34 -10.57 13.23
C GLN A 49 7.97 -10.92 13.78
N SER A 50 6.93 -10.32 13.22
CA SER A 50 5.56 -10.66 13.60
C SER A 50 5.23 -12.01 13.00
N LEU A 51 4.70 -12.93 13.79
CA LEU A 51 4.22 -14.21 13.28
C LEU A 51 2.74 -14.04 12.93
N VAL A 52 2.42 -14.17 11.65
CA VAL A 52 1.05 -14.07 11.15
C VAL A 52 0.62 -15.44 10.66
N GLN A 53 -0.55 -15.88 11.12
CA GLN A 53 -1.19 -17.08 10.62
C GLN A 53 -2.04 -16.73 9.38
N LEU A 54 -1.78 -17.43 8.29
CA LEU A 54 -2.51 -17.32 7.03
C LEU A 54 -3.85 -18.07 7.13
N ILE A 55 -4.75 -17.76 6.19
CA ILE A 55 -6.10 -18.38 6.13
C ILE A 55 -6.07 -19.89 5.88
N ASP A 56 -4.96 -20.43 5.40
CA ASP A 56 -4.73 -21.87 5.19
C ASP A 56 -4.12 -22.57 6.42
N GLY A 57 -3.93 -21.83 7.52
CA GLY A 57 -3.39 -22.32 8.77
C GLY A 57 -1.85 -22.27 8.86
N GLN A 58 -1.15 -21.90 7.79
CA GLN A 58 0.32 -21.76 7.81
C GLN A 58 0.73 -20.52 8.59
N ALA A 59 1.81 -20.62 9.37
CA ALA A 59 2.42 -19.47 10.04
C ALA A 59 3.60 -18.95 9.22
N ILE A 60 3.61 -17.66 8.94
CA ILE A 60 4.75 -16.97 8.30
C ILE A 60 5.30 -15.89 9.22
N THR A 61 6.61 -15.68 9.18
CA THR A 61 7.25 -14.51 9.79
C THR A 61 7.22 -13.35 8.80
N VAL A 62 6.76 -12.19 9.27
CA VAL A 62 6.72 -10.96 8.47
C VAL A 62 7.47 -9.85 9.18
N ASP A 63 8.26 -9.10 8.42
CA ASP A 63 8.92 -7.91 8.93
C ASP A 63 7.87 -6.79 9.09
N PRO A 64 7.85 -6.09 10.23
CA PRO A 64 6.94 -4.97 10.44
C PRO A 64 7.29 -3.84 9.46
N LYS A 65 6.40 -3.57 8.50
CA LYS A 65 6.50 -2.41 7.60
C LYS A 65 5.62 -1.26 8.09
N PRO A 66 5.97 0.00 7.76
CA PRO A 66 5.10 1.14 7.99
C PRO A 66 3.72 0.91 7.37
N SER A 67 2.65 1.38 8.03
CA SER A 67 1.25 1.24 7.57
C SER A 67 1.02 1.78 6.15
N ILE A 68 1.93 2.63 5.65
CA ILE A 68 1.85 3.25 4.31
C ILE A 68 2.52 2.42 3.21
N GLU A 69 3.18 1.30 3.52
CA GLU A 69 3.83 0.46 2.49
C GLU A 69 2.97 -0.78 2.19
N ARG A 70 2.94 -1.18 0.92
CA ARG A 70 2.25 -2.41 0.46
C ARG A 70 3.19 -3.21 -0.42
N TYR A 71 3.04 -4.53 -0.39
CA TYR A 71 3.73 -5.39 -1.33
C TYR A 71 3.24 -5.11 -2.77
N PRO A 72 4.13 -5.11 -3.78
CA PRO A 72 3.74 -4.83 -5.16
C PRO A 72 2.58 -5.69 -5.66
N GLU A 73 2.58 -6.98 -5.31
CA GLU A 73 1.52 -7.91 -5.69
C GLU A 73 0.18 -7.62 -5.02
N THR A 74 0.18 -7.08 -3.79
CA THR A 74 -1.06 -6.63 -3.14
C THR A 74 -1.68 -5.47 -3.91
N ILE A 75 -0.87 -4.52 -4.38
CA ILE A 75 -1.34 -3.37 -5.14
C ILE A 75 -1.87 -3.82 -6.52
N ARG A 76 -1.11 -4.67 -7.22
CA ARG A 76 -1.52 -5.22 -8.53
C ARG A 76 -2.81 -6.01 -8.43
N ARG A 77 -2.93 -6.86 -7.41
CA ARG A 77 -4.14 -7.64 -7.13
C ARG A 77 -5.33 -6.75 -6.81
N PHE A 78 -5.15 -5.77 -5.92
CA PHE A 78 -6.19 -4.79 -5.59
C PHE A 78 -6.70 -4.10 -6.86
N VAL A 79 -5.81 -3.52 -7.66
CA VAL A 79 -6.19 -2.84 -8.91
C VAL A 79 -6.89 -3.79 -9.88
N GLY A 80 -6.31 -4.96 -10.13
CA GLY A 80 -6.85 -5.93 -11.08
C GLY A 80 -8.23 -6.42 -10.69
N GLU A 81 -8.41 -6.83 -9.44
CA GLU A 81 -9.69 -7.36 -8.95
C GLU A 81 -10.75 -6.24 -8.80
N THR A 82 -10.38 -5.03 -8.35
CA THR A 82 -11.31 -3.90 -8.26
C THR A 82 -11.83 -3.49 -9.63
N ILE A 83 -10.96 -3.34 -10.63
CA ILE A 83 -11.38 -2.97 -11.99
C ILE A 83 -12.12 -4.12 -12.68
N SER A 84 -11.74 -5.38 -12.44
CA SER A 84 -12.47 -6.55 -12.92
C SER A 84 -13.89 -6.60 -12.35
N LEU A 85 -14.04 -6.39 -11.04
CA LEU A 85 -15.35 -6.32 -10.38
C LEU A 85 -16.19 -5.17 -10.95
N MET A 86 -15.56 -4.04 -11.23
CA MET A 86 -16.22 -2.84 -11.75
C MET A 86 -16.67 -2.98 -13.21
N LEU A 87 -15.95 -3.72 -14.06
CA LEU A 87 -16.15 -3.73 -15.51
C LEU A 87 -16.61 -5.07 -16.09
N THR A 88 -16.79 -6.09 -15.25
CA THR A 88 -17.38 -7.38 -15.62
C THR A 88 -18.84 -7.41 -15.21
N TRP A 89 -19.75 -7.46 -16.19
CA TRP A 89 -21.18 -7.37 -15.97
C TRP A 89 -21.91 -8.52 -16.66
N SER A 90 -22.97 -8.99 -16.03
CA SER A 90 -23.87 -9.99 -16.59
C SER A 90 -25.29 -9.76 -16.09
N GLU A 91 -26.23 -10.61 -16.48
CA GLU A 91 -27.59 -10.57 -15.92
C GLU A 91 -27.58 -10.81 -14.40
N GLN A 92 -26.70 -11.68 -13.89
CA GLN A 92 -26.54 -11.95 -12.46
C GLN A 92 -25.72 -10.87 -11.75
N GLN A 93 -24.91 -10.12 -12.49
CA GLN A 93 -24.07 -9.03 -11.98
C GLN A 93 -24.33 -7.73 -12.76
N PRO A 94 -25.43 -7.00 -12.48
CA PRO A 94 -25.75 -5.77 -13.18
C PRO A 94 -24.68 -4.68 -13.00
N PRO A 95 -24.52 -3.75 -13.96
CA PRO A 95 -23.47 -2.74 -13.96
C PRO A 95 -23.60 -1.80 -12.77
N GLN A 96 -24.83 -1.40 -12.45
CA GLN A 96 -25.11 -0.52 -11.33
C GLN A 96 -24.67 -1.14 -10.01
N THR A 97 -24.98 -2.42 -9.76
CA THR A 97 -24.58 -3.05 -8.50
C THR A 97 -23.08 -3.34 -8.47
N ALA A 98 -22.47 -3.74 -9.59
CA ALA A 98 -21.02 -3.85 -9.72
C ALA A 98 -20.32 -2.52 -9.40
N TRP A 99 -20.87 -1.41 -9.89
CA TRP A 99 -20.42 -0.06 -9.61
C TRP A 99 -20.64 0.34 -8.15
N ASP A 100 -21.82 0.14 -7.58
CA ASP A 100 -22.15 0.52 -6.20
C ASP A 100 -21.21 -0.16 -5.19
N ILE A 101 -20.85 -1.42 -5.46
CA ILE A 101 -19.90 -2.17 -4.65
C ILE A 101 -18.47 -1.71 -4.90
N SER A 102 -18.01 -1.70 -6.16
CA SER A 102 -16.60 -1.39 -6.48
C SER A 102 -16.23 0.07 -6.24
N SER A 103 -17.17 1.00 -6.38
CA SER A 103 -16.95 2.44 -6.14
C SER A 103 -16.58 2.74 -4.69
N GLN A 104 -16.83 1.86 -3.74
CA GLN A 104 -16.36 2.01 -2.35
C GLN A 104 -14.82 2.04 -2.25
N MET A 105 -14.13 1.42 -3.20
CA MET A 105 -12.66 1.41 -3.31
C MET A 105 -12.10 2.56 -4.17
N ILE A 106 -12.97 3.45 -4.63
CA ILE A 106 -12.65 4.58 -5.51
C ILE A 106 -12.82 5.87 -4.71
N SER A 107 -11.89 6.80 -4.88
CA SER A 107 -11.98 8.08 -4.18
C SER A 107 -13.17 8.91 -4.65
N ASN A 108 -13.86 9.56 -3.70
CA ASN A 108 -15.12 10.25 -3.96
C ASN A 108 -15.03 11.36 -5.02
N ASN A 109 -13.87 12.00 -5.16
CA ASN A 109 -13.62 13.07 -6.11
C ASN A 109 -13.66 12.63 -7.58
N ILE A 110 -13.36 11.35 -7.87
CA ILE A 110 -13.31 10.84 -9.25
C ILE A 110 -14.51 9.97 -9.62
N LYS A 111 -15.34 9.53 -8.66
CA LYS A 111 -16.49 8.64 -8.92
C LYS A 111 -17.39 9.14 -10.04
N GLN A 112 -17.77 10.42 -10.01
CA GLN A 112 -18.66 11.01 -11.01
C GLN A 112 -18.01 11.09 -12.39
N LYS A 113 -16.74 11.52 -12.45
CA LYS A 113 -15.98 11.57 -13.72
C LYS A 113 -15.85 10.17 -14.33
N LEU A 114 -15.51 9.18 -13.51
CA LEU A 114 -15.36 7.80 -13.94
C LEU A 114 -16.71 7.22 -14.39
N LEU A 115 -17.79 7.45 -13.63
CA LEU A 115 -19.13 7.04 -14.03
C LEU A 115 -19.49 7.63 -15.40
N LEU A 116 -19.23 8.93 -15.63
CA LEU A 116 -19.46 9.56 -16.92
C LEU A 116 -18.65 8.90 -18.03
N GLU A 117 -17.35 8.63 -17.82
CA GLU A 117 -16.52 7.92 -18.80
C GLU A 117 -17.06 6.50 -19.08
N LEU A 118 -17.46 5.75 -18.06
CA LEU A 118 -18.05 4.42 -18.20
C LEU A 118 -19.40 4.45 -18.95
N THR A 119 -20.23 5.46 -18.70
CA THR A 119 -21.49 5.68 -19.44
C THR A 119 -21.26 6.25 -20.84
N ASN A 120 -20.14 6.92 -21.11
CA ASN A 120 -19.83 7.42 -22.46
C ASN A 120 -19.17 6.33 -23.32
N LEU A 121 -18.48 5.36 -22.70
CA LEU A 121 -18.02 4.15 -23.38
C LEU A 121 -19.16 3.29 -23.94
N LYS A 122 -20.40 3.49 -23.46
CA LYS A 122 -21.60 2.76 -23.90
C LYS A 122 -22.76 3.71 -24.05
N SER A 123 -23.16 4.05 -25.28
CA SER A 123 -24.33 4.90 -25.62
C SER A 123 -25.36 4.94 -24.46
N GLY A 124 -25.45 6.09 -23.78
CA GLY A 124 -25.78 6.23 -22.33
C GLY A 124 -27.04 5.61 -21.74
N SER A 125 -27.81 4.79 -22.46
CA SER A 125 -28.97 4.04 -21.96
C SER A 125 -28.64 2.64 -21.42
N GLN A 126 -27.43 2.10 -21.64
CA GLN A 126 -27.09 0.70 -21.30
C GLN A 126 -26.51 0.47 -19.88
N PHE A 127 -26.13 1.53 -19.16
CA PHE A 127 -25.59 1.37 -17.79
C PHE A 127 -26.67 1.02 -16.77
N GLN A 128 -27.90 1.50 -16.98
CA GLN A 128 -29.06 1.22 -16.11
C GLN A 128 -29.85 -0.03 -16.56
N THR A 129 -29.67 -0.47 -17.81
CA THR A 129 -30.42 -1.60 -18.37
C THR A 129 -29.49 -2.36 -19.30
N ILE A 130 -28.83 -3.40 -18.79
CA ILE A 130 -28.30 -4.44 -19.67
C ILE A 130 -29.52 -4.99 -20.42
N ASN A 131 -29.55 -4.85 -21.75
CA ASN A 131 -30.53 -5.58 -22.56
C ASN A 131 -30.35 -7.07 -22.26
N LYS A 132 -31.42 -7.77 -21.85
CA LYS A 132 -31.39 -9.21 -21.53
C LYS A 132 -30.53 -9.97 -22.55
N GLY A 133 -29.47 -10.61 -22.07
CA GLY A 133 -28.49 -11.34 -22.89
C GLY A 133 -27.40 -10.49 -23.53
N SER A 134 -26.98 -9.41 -22.88
CA SER A 134 -25.66 -8.81 -23.12
C SER A 134 -24.75 -9.07 -21.92
N GLU A 135 -23.53 -9.53 -22.19
CA GLU A 135 -22.53 -9.83 -21.16
C GLU A 135 -21.27 -9.02 -21.45
N TYR A 136 -20.59 -8.60 -20.38
CA TYR A 136 -19.36 -7.84 -20.49
C TYR A 136 -18.30 -8.47 -19.61
N VAL A 137 -17.13 -8.75 -20.17
CA VAL A 137 -16.03 -9.35 -19.44
C VAL A 137 -14.80 -8.48 -19.63
N LEU A 138 -14.20 -8.07 -18.51
CA LEU A 138 -12.88 -7.46 -18.57
C LEU A 138 -11.82 -8.56 -18.67
N VAL A 139 -11.00 -8.48 -19.71
CA VAL A 139 -9.83 -9.33 -19.88
C VAL A 139 -8.61 -8.43 -19.69
N ILE A 140 -7.86 -8.69 -18.62
CA ILE A 140 -6.63 -7.95 -18.32
C ILE A 140 -5.45 -8.69 -18.95
N ASP A 141 -4.75 -8.04 -19.87
CA ASP A 141 -3.55 -8.61 -20.50
C ASP A 141 -2.35 -8.46 -19.58
N SER A 142 -2.18 -7.27 -19.00
CA SER A 142 -1.10 -6.99 -18.06
C SER A 142 -1.37 -5.80 -17.15
N ILE A 143 -0.77 -5.88 -15.97
CA ILE A 143 -0.65 -4.76 -15.01
C ILE A 143 0.84 -4.62 -14.69
N SER A 144 1.38 -3.42 -14.91
CA SER A 144 2.78 -3.12 -14.65
C SER A 144 3.14 -3.28 -13.17
N GLN A 145 4.44 -3.29 -12.88
CA GLN A 145 4.90 -3.11 -11.50
C GLN A 145 4.53 -1.70 -11.00
N PRO A 146 4.12 -1.54 -9.73
CA PRO A 146 3.75 -0.25 -9.17
C PRO A 146 4.96 0.66 -9.05
N THR A 147 4.89 1.81 -9.69
CA THR A 147 5.89 2.87 -9.58
C THR A 147 5.49 3.80 -8.45
N LYS A 148 6.32 3.89 -7.42
CA LYS A 148 6.07 4.77 -6.27
C LYS A 148 6.08 6.24 -6.74
N ILE A 149 5.02 6.97 -6.43
CA ILE A 149 4.91 8.43 -6.68
C ILE A 149 5.39 9.16 -5.43
N THR A 150 4.83 8.78 -4.27
CA THR A 150 5.18 9.29 -2.95
C THR A 150 4.99 8.16 -1.93
N ASP A 151 5.28 8.42 -0.66
CA ASP A 151 5.01 7.49 0.41
C ASP A 151 3.51 7.17 0.49
N GLY A 152 3.17 5.88 0.35
CA GLY A 152 1.79 5.42 0.34
C GLY A 152 1.02 5.67 -0.95
N ALA A 153 1.65 6.06 -2.06
CA ALA A 153 0.97 6.20 -3.34
C ALA A 153 1.78 5.66 -4.52
N TRP A 154 1.10 5.00 -5.45
CA TRP A 154 1.70 4.30 -6.58
C TRP A 154 0.92 4.53 -7.88
N LYS A 155 1.65 4.48 -8.98
CA LYS A 155 1.14 4.46 -10.35
C LYS A 155 1.32 3.09 -10.97
N LEU A 156 0.30 2.63 -11.68
CA LEU A 156 0.31 1.38 -12.44
C LEU A 156 -0.25 1.62 -13.83
N ASP A 157 0.36 0.98 -14.83
CA ASP A 157 -0.18 0.94 -16.18
C ASP A 157 -0.94 -0.38 -16.37
N MET A 158 -2.20 -0.29 -16.78
CA MET A 158 -3.06 -1.43 -17.08
C MET A 158 -3.36 -1.47 -18.58
N TYR A 159 -3.15 -2.64 -19.16
CA TYR A 159 -3.57 -2.97 -20.53
C TYR A 159 -4.61 -4.08 -20.44
N ALA A 160 -5.80 -3.79 -20.97
CA ALA A 160 -6.95 -4.66 -20.88
C ALA A 160 -7.91 -4.40 -22.03
N HIS A 161 -8.82 -5.34 -22.23
CA HIS A 161 -9.94 -5.23 -23.15
C HIS A 161 -11.24 -5.55 -22.42
N GLN A 162 -12.28 -4.75 -22.65
CA GLN A 162 -13.63 -5.12 -22.29
C GLN A 162 -14.27 -5.79 -23.50
N LEU A 163 -14.56 -7.08 -23.36
CA LEU A 163 -15.33 -7.83 -24.33
C LEU A 163 -16.81 -7.61 -24.07
N SER A 164 -17.57 -7.32 -25.12
CA SER A 164 -19.02 -7.23 -25.06
C SER A 164 -19.65 -8.31 -25.93
N PHE A 165 -20.53 -9.09 -25.33
CA PHE A 165 -21.27 -10.15 -26.00
C PHE A 165 -22.73 -9.76 -26.04
N THR A 166 -23.42 -10.13 -27.13
CA THR A 166 -24.88 -9.98 -27.22
C THR A 166 -25.48 -11.28 -27.71
N ASN A 167 -26.77 -11.49 -27.52
CA ASN A 167 -27.48 -12.68 -28.02
C ASN A 167 -27.26 -12.94 -29.53
N TYR A 168 -27.03 -11.89 -30.32
CA TYR A 168 -26.84 -11.96 -31.76
C TYR A 168 -25.37 -12.05 -32.18
N ASP A 169 -24.44 -11.63 -31.32
CA ASP A 169 -23.01 -11.64 -31.56
C ASP A 169 -22.28 -12.33 -30.39
N LYS A 170 -22.05 -13.64 -30.58
CA LYS A 170 -21.34 -14.50 -29.63
C LYS A 170 -19.82 -14.45 -29.77
N LEU A 171 -19.30 -13.83 -30.84
CA LEU A 171 -17.86 -13.60 -31.01
C LEU A 171 -17.43 -12.40 -30.17
N GLY A 172 -18.35 -11.44 -30.03
CA GLY A 172 -18.21 -10.29 -29.16
C GLY A 172 -17.34 -9.19 -29.74
N GLN A 173 -17.53 -7.97 -29.25
CA GLN A 173 -16.74 -6.81 -29.63
C GLN A 173 -15.74 -6.47 -28.53
N SER A 174 -14.52 -6.14 -28.93
CA SER A 174 -13.43 -5.78 -28.01
C SER A 174 -13.23 -4.28 -27.96
N ASN A 175 -13.39 -3.72 -26.76
CA ASN A 175 -13.15 -2.30 -26.49
C ASN A 175 -11.90 -2.17 -25.62
N PRO A 176 -10.83 -1.49 -26.08
CA PRO A 176 -9.61 -1.37 -25.31
C PRO A 176 -9.81 -0.51 -24.05
N PHE A 177 -9.27 -0.98 -22.92
CA PHE A 177 -9.26 -0.31 -21.63
C PHE A 177 -7.81 -0.15 -21.15
N ASN A 178 -7.05 0.69 -21.87
CA ASN A 178 -5.66 0.98 -21.51
C ASN A 178 -5.62 2.23 -20.64
N LYS A 179 -5.23 2.09 -19.37
CA LYS A 179 -5.31 3.16 -18.37
C LYS A 179 -4.07 3.25 -17.49
N GLN A 180 -3.76 4.47 -17.05
CA GLN A 180 -2.91 4.71 -15.90
C GLN A 180 -3.81 4.75 -14.65
N ILE A 181 -3.46 3.96 -13.65
CA ILE A 181 -4.23 3.81 -12.41
C ILE A 181 -3.37 4.27 -11.24
N LEU A 182 -3.88 5.24 -10.51
CA LEU A 182 -3.21 5.85 -9.38
C LEU A 182 -3.89 5.39 -8.10
N VAL A 183 -3.10 4.81 -7.21
CA VAL A 183 -3.56 4.14 -5.99
C VAL A 183 -2.85 4.72 -4.79
N ARG A 184 -3.56 4.88 -3.68
CA ARG A 184 -2.96 5.31 -2.41
C ARG A 184 -3.48 4.53 -1.21
N VAL A 185 -2.74 4.56 -0.11
CA VAL A 185 -3.15 3.99 1.17
C VAL A 185 -4.22 4.87 1.81
N VAL A 186 -5.16 4.22 2.48
CA VAL A 186 -6.17 4.83 3.35
C VAL A 186 -6.07 4.24 4.75
N ASP A 187 -6.43 5.01 5.78
CA ASP A 187 -6.34 4.55 7.17
C ASP A 187 -7.43 3.53 7.51
N GLU A 188 -8.62 3.71 6.95
CA GLU A 188 -9.79 2.87 7.12
C GLU A 188 -10.19 2.19 5.80
N ALA A 189 -10.65 0.94 5.86
CA ALA A 189 -11.18 0.27 4.70
C ALA A 189 -12.47 0.97 4.25
N GLY A 190 -12.51 1.44 3.00
CA GLY A 190 -13.68 2.15 2.44
C GLY A 190 -14.90 1.25 2.23
N THR A 191 -14.79 -0.05 2.49
CA THR A 191 -15.82 -1.06 2.20
C THR A 191 -16.59 -1.46 3.45
N SER A 192 -17.93 -1.51 3.36
CA SER A 192 -18.79 -2.03 4.41
C SER A 192 -19.62 -3.23 3.94
N LEU A 193 -19.91 -4.14 4.86
CA LEU A 193 -20.80 -5.28 4.60
C LEU A 193 -22.24 -4.92 4.98
N PRO A 194 -23.22 -5.08 4.07
CA PRO A 194 -24.63 -4.94 4.43
C PRO A 194 -25.10 -6.14 5.26
N ASP A 195 -26.26 -6.00 5.94
CA ASP A 195 -26.83 -7.02 6.83
C ASP A 195 -27.04 -8.39 6.15
N LYS A 196 -27.31 -8.39 4.85
CA LYS A 196 -27.46 -9.59 4.01
C LYS A 196 -26.48 -9.51 2.84
N PRO A 197 -25.20 -9.87 3.05
CA PRO A 197 -24.19 -9.73 2.02
C PRO A 197 -24.37 -10.81 0.94
N LEU A 198 -24.31 -10.36 -0.31
CA LEU A 198 -24.17 -11.25 -1.46
C LEU A 198 -22.67 -11.58 -1.68
N SER A 199 -22.33 -12.63 -2.44
CA SER A 199 -20.93 -13.10 -2.60
C SER A 199 -19.92 -12.02 -3.05
N TRP A 200 -20.28 -11.17 -4.01
CA TRP A 200 -19.50 -9.99 -4.41
C TRP A 200 -19.30 -8.91 -3.34
N HIS A 201 -20.21 -8.75 -2.37
CA HIS A 201 -19.96 -7.83 -1.24
C HIS A 201 -18.82 -8.36 -0.37
N LEU A 202 -18.76 -9.69 -0.18
CA LEU A 202 -17.65 -10.33 0.53
C LEU A 202 -16.34 -10.22 -0.25
N ALA A 203 -16.38 -10.34 -1.58
CA ALA A 203 -15.21 -10.15 -2.43
C ALA A 203 -14.67 -8.70 -2.32
N ALA A 204 -15.55 -7.71 -2.44
CA ALA A 204 -15.17 -6.31 -2.28
C ALA A 204 -14.66 -5.99 -0.87
N TYR A 205 -15.32 -6.51 0.16
CA TYR A 205 -14.86 -6.35 1.55
C TYR A 205 -13.44 -6.91 1.75
N ARG A 206 -13.16 -8.11 1.24
CA ARG A 206 -11.81 -8.71 1.28
C ARG A 206 -10.77 -7.87 0.50
N LEU A 207 -11.16 -7.23 -0.59
CA LEU A 207 -10.30 -6.30 -1.31
C LEU A 207 -10.03 -5.02 -0.51
N GLY A 208 -11.04 -4.52 0.19
CA GLY A 208 -10.94 -3.34 1.06
C GLY A 208 -9.98 -3.52 2.23
N GLU A 209 -9.74 -4.75 2.70
CA GLU A 209 -8.74 -5.07 3.73
C GLU A 209 -7.30 -4.70 3.31
N ALA A 210 -7.03 -4.56 2.00
CA ALA A 210 -5.76 -4.04 1.51
C ALA A 210 -5.53 -2.56 1.93
N ARG A 211 -6.58 -1.85 2.36
CA ARG A 211 -6.57 -0.44 2.74
C ARG A 211 -5.91 0.43 1.67
N LEU A 212 -6.37 0.20 0.45
CA LEU A 212 -6.00 0.94 -0.75
C LEU A 212 -7.25 1.58 -1.33
N GLU A 213 -7.09 2.73 -1.96
CA GLU A 213 -8.12 3.34 -2.80
C GLU A 213 -7.52 3.76 -4.14
N ILE A 214 -8.29 3.63 -5.21
CA ILE A 214 -7.96 4.22 -6.51
C ILE A 214 -8.43 5.67 -6.47
N TYR A 215 -7.50 6.62 -6.59
CA TYR A 215 -7.81 8.04 -6.46
C TYR A 215 -7.76 8.79 -7.80
N ASN A 216 -7.17 8.20 -8.83
CA ASN A 216 -7.23 8.72 -10.19
C ASN A 216 -7.11 7.59 -11.23
N ILE A 217 -7.79 7.77 -12.37
CA ILE A 217 -7.68 6.90 -13.55
C ILE A 217 -7.60 7.82 -14.77
N CYS A 218 -6.58 7.61 -15.59
CA CYS A 218 -6.37 8.39 -16.81
C CYS A 218 -6.13 7.49 -18.01
N ASP A 219 -6.23 8.06 -19.21
CA ASP A 219 -5.79 7.37 -20.42
C ASP A 219 -4.30 7.01 -20.35
N ILE A 220 -3.92 5.86 -20.92
CA ILE A 220 -2.52 5.42 -20.94
C ILE A 220 -1.57 6.45 -21.55
N LYS A 221 -2.06 7.28 -22.50
CA LYS A 221 -1.27 8.30 -23.20
C LYS A 221 -1.20 9.64 -22.47
N ASP A 222 -1.95 9.82 -21.38
CA ASP A 222 -1.95 11.07 -20.62
C ASP A 222 -0.63 11.24 -19.87
N LYS A 223 0.05 12.37 -20.12
CA LYS A 223 1.32 12.72 -19.46
C LYS A 223 1.11 13.45 -18.14
N ASN A 224 -0.11 13.97 -17.91
CA ASN A 224 -0.46 14.79 -16.75
C ASN A 224 -1.32 14.03 -15.74
N CYS A 225 -1.28 12.69 -15.77
CA CYS A 225 -2.01 11.88 -14.80
C CYS A 225 -1.34 12.01 -13.42
N SER A 226 -1.96 12.77 -12.53
CA SER A 226 -1.49 13.09 -11.18
C SER A 226 -2.56 12.87 -10.12
#